data_AF-A0A7S2CE01-F1
#
_entry.id   AF-A0A7S2CE01-F1
#
_cell.length_a   1.000
_cell.length_b   1.000
_cell.length_c   1.000
_cell.angle_alpha   90.00
_cell.angle_beta   90.00
_cell.angle_gamma   90.00
#
_symmetry.space_group_name_H-M   'P 1'
#
loop_
_entity.id
_entity.type
_entity.pdbx_description
1 polymer ?
#
loop_
_entity_poly.entity_id
_entity_poly.type
_entity_poly.pdbx_seq_one_letter_code
_entity_poly.pdbx_strand_id
1 'polypeptide(L)'
;WLHEGRKFHLRVLLMCVGDLRAFVHEDVRVLVATEPFKLGEHDCKNLLALVSNMGASRRSSMYDEGGQNLPLTALGEDLAKRVFGEVVEVLGTTLARLRTAGRRQFFTMPNCWELFGADFL
;
A
#
# COMPACT_ATOMS: atom_id res chain seq x y z
N TRP A 1 -7.01 -10.66 -3.39
CA TRP A 1 -8.42 -10.49 -2.99
C TRP A 1 -9.09 -9.41 -3.82
N LEU A 2 -10.42 -9.28 -3.74
CA LEU A 2 -11.18 -8.18 -4.33
C LEU A 2 -12.04 -7.52 -3.25
N HIS A 3 -12.24 -6.21 -3.36
CA HIS A 3 -13.20 -5.47 -2.54
C HIS A 3 -14.37 -5.09 -3.45
N GLU A 4 -15.56 -5.63 -3.18
CA GLU A 4 -16.76 -5.43 -4.02
C GLU A 4 -16.52 -5.75 -5.51
N GLY A 5 -15.76 -6.81 -5.79
CA GLY A 5 -15.40 -7.20 -7.16
C GLY A 5 -14.32 -6.35 -7.83
N ARG A 6 -13.75 -5.35 -7.14
CA ARG A 6 -12.68 -4.48 -7.66
C ARG A 6 -11.32 -4.84 -7.04
N LYS A 7 -10.25 -4.70 -7.82
CA LYS A 7 -8.88 -4.85 -7.32
C LYS A 7 -8.53 -3.69 -6.40
N PHE A 8 -7.61 -3.90 -5.49
CA PHE A 8 -7.07 -2.82 -4.65
C PHE A 8 -5.59 -3.06 -4.35
N HIS A 9 -4.91 -2.01 -3.91
CA HIS A 9 -3.61 -2.11 -3.24
C HIS A 9 -3.69 -1.33 -1.92
N LEU A 10 -2.78 -1.64 -1.00
CA LEU A 10 -2.65 -0.90 0.25
C LEU A 10 -1.55 0.14 0.11
N ARG A 11 -1.81 1.37 0.56
CA ARG A 11 -0.81 2.41 0.78
C ARG A 11 -0.53 2.51 2.26
N VAL A 12 0.69 2.13 2.64
CA VAL A 12 1.19 2.14 4.02
C VAL A 12 2.23 3.25 4.17
N LEU A 13 2.13 4.04 5.23
CA LEU A 13 3.14 5.06 5.54
C LEU A 13 4.16 4.48 6.52
N LEU A 14 5.44 4.50 6.12
CA LEU A 14 6.58 4.05 6.90
C LEU A 14 7.52 5.23 7.15
N MET A 15 7.72 5.60 8.42
CA MET A 15 8.67 6.64 8.81
C MET A 15 9.96 6.00 9.33
N CYS A 16 11.08 6.31 8.69
CA CYS A 16 12.42 5.94 9.14
C CYS A 16 13.11 7.16 9.77
N VAL A 17 13.73 7.00 10.94
CA VAL A 17 14.37 8.08 11.70
C VAL A 17 15.75 7.65 12.20
N GLY A 18 16.77 8.46 11.89
CA GLY A 18 18.12 8.23 12.36
C GLY A 18 18.74 6.97 11.78
N ASP A 19 19.40 6.17 12.62
CA ASP A 19 20.20 4.99 12.23
C ASP A 19 19.87 3.74 13.06
N LEU A 20 18.84 2.94 12.82
CA LEU A 20 17.66 3.03 11.96
C LEU A 20 16.48 2.67 12.89
N ARG A 21 15.63 3.65 13.22
CA ARG A 21 14.34 3.41 13.89
C ARG A 21 13.24 3.55 12.86
N ALA A 22 12.21 2.72 12.94
CA ALA A 22 11.12 2.71 11.97
C ALA A 22 9.76 2.63 12.64
N PHE A 23 8.78 3.32 12.07
CA PHE A 23 7.42 3.43 12.57
C PHE A 23 6.44 3.27 11.41
N VAL A 24 5.44 2.41 11.56
CA VAL A 24 4.37 2.24 10.57
C VAL A 24 3.14 2.99 11.08
N HIS A 25 2.56 3.83 10.24
CA HIS A 25 1.34 4.56 10.59
C HIS A 25 0.12 3.64 10.49
N GLU A 26 -0.79 3.71 11.47
CA GLU A 26 -1.95 2.82 11.57
C GLU A 26 -3.03 3.09 10.51
N ASP A 27 -3.17 4.34 10.05
CA ASP A 27 -4.08 4.71 8.95
C ASP A 27 -3.52 4.26 7.59
N VAL A 28 -3.60 2.95 7.35
CA VAL A 28 -3.32 2.32 6.06
C VAL A 28 -4.51 2.55 5.13
N ARG A 29 -4.22 2.97 3.91
CA ARG A 29 -5.26 3.25 2.90
C ARG A 29 -5.43 2.07 1.95
N VAL A 30 -6.68 1.71 1.68
CA VAL A 30 -7.07 0.75 0.64
C VAL A 30 -7.43 1.56 -0.60
N LEU A 31 -6.59 1.48 -1.62
CA LEU A 31 -6.80 2.17 -2.89
C LEU A 31 -7.44 1.20 -3.88
N VAL A 32 -8.69 1.44 -4.24
CA VAL A 32 -9.54 0.54 -5.03
C VAL A 32 -9.56 0.98 -6.49
N ALA A 33 -9.48 0.01 -7.40
CA ALA A 33 -9.61 0.20 -8.84
C ALA A 33 -10.99 0.78 -9.18
N THR A 34 -11.08 1.48 -10.31
CA THR A 34 -12.33 2.16 -10.70
C THR A 34 -13.35 1.16 -11.24
N GLU A 35 -12.89 0.16 -12.00
CA GLU A 35 -13.76 -0.84 -12.61
C GLU A 35 -13.62 -2.22 -11.95
N PRO A 36 -14.69 -3.05 -11.97
CA PRO A 36 -14.63 -4.43 -11.52
C PRO A 36 -13.61 -5.26 -12.29
N PHE A 37 -12.95 -6.18 -11.59
CA PHE A 37 -12.03 -7.14 -12.18
C PHE A 37 -12.75 -8.44 -12.50
N LYS A 38 -12.56 -8.96 -13.73
CA LYS A 38 -13.23 -10.17 -14.20
C LYS A 38 -12.28 -11.12 -14.90
N LEU A 39 -11.73 -12.09 -14.15
CA LEU A 39 -10.75 -13.04 -14.66
C LEU A 39 -11.14 -13.66 -16.01
N GLY A 40 -10.31 -13.43 -17.03
CA GLY A 40 -10.42 -14.09 -18.33
C GLY A 40 -11.21 -13.32 -19.38
N GLU A 41 -11.75 -12.15 -19.04
CA GLU A 41 -12.14 -11.15 -20.04
C GLU A 41 -10.87 -10.41 -20.54
N HIS A 42 -11.00 -9.44 -21.46
CA HIS A 42 -9.87 -8.65 -22.00
C HIS A 42 -9.19 -7.73 -20.96
N ASP A 43 -9.18 -8.11 -19.67
CA ASP A 43 -8.76 -7.36 -18.50
C ASP A 43 -7.34 -6.85 -18.62
N CYS A 44 -6.47 -7.61 -19.32
CA CYS A 44 -5.08 -7.22 -19.58
C CYS A 44 -4.95 -5.86 -20.30
N LYS A 45 -6.03 -5.36 -20.90
CA LYS A 45 -6.12 -4.04 -21.52
C LYS A 45 -6.92 -3.03 -20.70
N ASN A 46 -7.68 -3.48 -19.70
CA ASN A 46 -8.49 -2.60 -18.87
C ASN A 46 -7.67 -2.04 -17.69
N LEU A 47 -6.99 -0.93 -17.95
CA LEU A 47 -6.21 -0.23 -16.93
C LEU A 47 -7.05 0.19 -15.71
N LEU A 48 -8.33 0.51 -15.89
CA LEU A 48 -9.21 0.96 -14.80
C LEU A 48 -9.62 -0.18 -13.85
N ALA A 49 -9.52 -1.43 -14.30
CA ALA A 49 -9.74 -2.62 -13.46
C ALA A 49 -8.42 -3.18 -12.87
N LEU A 50 -7.28 -2.90 -13.50
CA LEU A 50 -5.97 -3.45 -13.11
C LEU A 50 -5.13 -2.52 -12.23
N VAL A 51 -5.27 -1.20 -12.42
CA VAL A 51 -4.45 -0.19 -11.75
C VAL A 51 -5.32 0.61 -10.80
N SER A 52 -4.99 0.55 -9.50
CA SER A 52 -5.75 1.24 -8.44
C SER A 52 -5.11 2.55 -7.97
N ASN A 53 -4.01 3.00 -8.59
CA ASN A 53 -3.45 4.32 -8.30
C ASN A 53 -4.47 5.43 -8.60
N MET A 54 -4.68 6.33 -7.63
CA MET A 54 -5.63 7.43 -7.77
C MET A 54 -5.32 8.32 -8.99
N GLY A 55 -4.04 8.59 -9.26
CA GLY A 55 -3.62 9.39 -10.42
C GLY A 55 -4.00 8.76 -11.77
N ALA A 56 -4.03 7.42 -11.87
CA ALA A 56 -4.48 6.73 -13.08
C ALA A 56 -6.01 6.76 -13.19
N SER A 57 -6.70 6.58 -12.06
CA SER A 57 -8.15 6.50 -11.96
C SER A 57 -8.84 7.86 -12.15
N ARG A 58 -8.25 8.97 -11.68
CA ARG A 58 -8.78 10.34 -11.75
C ARG A 58 -9.15 10.84 -13.15
N ARG A 59 -8.66 10.18 -14.20
CA ARG A 59 -9.01 10.50 -15.60
C ARG A 59 -10.35 9.90 -16.03
N SER A 60 -10.89 8.96 -15.27
CA SER A 60 -12.19 8.36 -15.51
C SER A 60 -13.30 9.25 -14.94
N SER A 61 -14.41 9.38 -15.67
CA SER A 61 -15.63 10.01 -15.15
C SER A 61 -16.30 9.20 -14.05
N MET A 62 -15.95 7.92 -13.92
CA MET A 62 -16.45 7.01 -12.89
C MET A 62 -15.64 7.07 -11.58
N TYR A 63 -14.58 7.88 -11.54
CA TYR A 63 -13.73 7.97 -10.36
C TYR A 63 -14.45 8.66 -9.20
N ASP A 64 -14.51 7.96 -8.07
CA ASP A 64 -14.99 8.50 -6.80
C ASP A 64 -13.88 8.35 -5.75
N GLU A 65 -13.34 9.48 -5.30
CA GLU A 65 -12.27 9.49 -4.29
C GLU A 65 -12.75 8.86 -2.97
N GLY A 66 -13.99 9.10 -2.55
CA GLY A 66 -14.53 8.57 -1.30
C GLY A 66 -14.68 7.04 -1.33
N GLY A 67 -15.21 6.51 -2.43
CA GLY A 67 -15.39 5.07 -2.65
C GLY A 67 -14.15 4.30 -3.11
N GLN A 68 -13.02 4.98 -3.34
CA GLN A 68 -11.78 4.35 -3.83
C GLN A 68 -10.55 4.63 -2.99
N ASN A 69 -10.64 5.54 -2.02
CA ASN A 69 -9.62 5.75 -1.01
C ASN A 69 -10.22 5.45 0.37
N LEU A 70 -10.20 4.18 0.74
CA LEU A 70 -10.87 3.67 1.93
C LEU A 70 -9.88 3.45 3.09
N PRO A 71 -10.33 3.49 4.35
CA PRO A 71 -9.51 3.01 5.46
C PRO A 71 -9.34 1.49 5.40
N LEU A 72 -8.29 0.94 6.00
CA LEU A 72 -8.08 -0.51 6.07
C LEU A 72 -9.25 -1.27 6.72
N THR A 73 -9.94 -0.65 7.67
CA THR A 73 -11.14 -1.21 8.33
C THR A 73 -12.32 -1.42 7.37
N ALA A 74 -12.30 -0.85 6.16
CA ALA A 74 -13.27 -1.16 5.11
C ALA A 74 -13.19 -2.62 4.62
N LEU A 75 -12.10 -3.33 4.92
CA LEU A 75 -11.99 -4.78 4.70
C LEU A 75 -12.61 -5.62 5.85
N GLY A 76 -13.03 -4.97 6.95
CA GLY A 76 -13.49 -5.59 8.19
C GLY A 76 -12.42 -5.54 9.29
N GLU A 77 -12.86 -5.31 10.54
CA GLU A 77 -11.97 -5.04 11.70
C GLU A 77 -10.93 -6.14 11.98
N ASP A 78 -11.38 -7.39 12.11
CA ASP A 78 -10.48 -8.53 12.39
C ASP A 78 -9.46 -8.73 11.27
N LEU A 79 -9.90 -8.50 10.04
CA LEU A 79 -9.05 -8.63 8.89
C LEU A 79 -8.05 -7.50 8.80
N ALA A 80 -8.49 -6.27 9.01
CA ALA A 80 -7.64 -5.08 9.05
C ALA A 80 -6.53 -5.25 10.07
N LYS A 81 -6.86 -5.73 11.28
CA LYS A 81 -5.88 -6.00 12.34
C LYS A 81 -4.84 -7.05 11.92
N ARG A 82 -5.27 -8.15 11.29
CA ARG A 82 -4.36 -9.19 10.79
C ARG A 82 -3.44 -8.66 9.70
N VAL A 83 -4.01 -8.01 8.68
CA VAL A 83 -3.25 -7.44 7.54
C VAL A 83 -2.26 -6.38 8.01
N PHE A 84 -2.64 -5.53 8.96
CA PHE A 84 -1.73 -4.55 9.54
C PHE A 84 -0.53 -5.23 10.22
N GLY A 85 -0.76 -6.30 10.99
CA GLY A 85 0.31 -7.09 11.59
C GLY A 85 1.28 -7.68 10.54
N GLU A 86 0.74 -8.24 9.45
CA GLU A 86 1.54 -8.79 8.34
C GLU A 86 2.36 -7.70 7.64
N VAL A 87 1.79 -6.51 7.41
CA VAL A 87 2.49 -5.35 6.87
C VAL A 87 3.68 -4.95 7.74
N VAL A 88 3.46 -4.83 9.06
CA VAL A 88 4.52 -4.49 10.01
C VAL A 88 5.65 -5.53 9.99
N GLU A 89 5.30 -6.82 9.93
CA GLU A 89 6.27 -7.91 9.85
C GLU A 89 7.12 -7.85 8.57
N VAL A 90 6.48 -7.64 7.40
CA VAL A 90 7.17 -7.54 6.11
C VAL A 90 8.10 -6.33 6.06
N LEU A 91 7.64 -5.15 6.50
CA LEU A 91 8.46 -3.94 6.55
C LEU A 91 9.63 -4.09 7.54
N GLY A 92 9.37 -4.66 8.72
CA GLY A 92 10.39 -4.92 9.73
C GLY A 92 11.48 -5.86 9.22
N THR A 93 11.08 -6.96 8.58
CA THR A 93 12.00 -7.92 7.96
C THR A 93 12.81 -7.27 6.83
N THR A 94 12.19 -6.42 6.03
CA THR A 94 12.85 -5.70 4.93
C THR A 94 13.93 -4.75 5.46
N LEU A 95 13.61 -3.94 6.46
CA LEU A 95 14.57 -3.03 7.09
C LEU A 95 15.69 -3.76 7.83
N ALA A 96 15.40 -4.88 8.50
CA ALA A 96 16.42 -5.71 9.14
C ALA A 96 17.41 -6.30 8.12
N ARG A 97 16.92 -6.71 6.95
CA ARG A 97 17.77 -7.17 5.84
C ARG A 97 18.59 -6.04 5.24
N LEU A 98 18.01 -4.85 5.03
CA LEU A 98 18.74 -3.68 4.55
C LEU A 98 19.87 -3.27 5.51
N ARG A 99 19.59 -3.26 6.82
CA ARG A 99 20.59 -2.99 7.86
C ARG A 99 21.74 -3.99 7.80
N THR A 100 21.44 -5.28 7.64
CA THR A 100 22.44 -6.34 7.53
C THR A 100 23.25 -6.27 6.22
N ALA A 101 22.62 -5.88 5.11
CA ALA A 101 23.28 -5.70 3.81
C ALA A 101 24.29 -4.53 3.81
N GLY A 102 24.18 -3.63 4.79
CA GLY A 102 25.12 -2.56 5.05
C GLY A 102 24.80 -1.24 4.34
N ARG A 103 25.50 -0.20 4.77
CA ARG A 103 25.25 1.21 4.43
C ARG A 103 25.30 1.56 2.94
N ARG A 104 25.89 0.70 2.10
CA ARG A 104 25.93 0.89 0.64
C ARG A 104 24.55 0.68 -0.01
N GLN A 105 23.68 -0.12 0.60
CA GLN A 105 22.34 -0.42 0.07
C GLN A 105 21.28 0.54 0.60
N PHE A 106 21.40 0.91 1.88
CA PHE A 106 20.53 1.90 2.52
C PHE A 106 21.34 2.74 3.49
N PHE A 107 21.55 4.02 3.15
CA PHE A 107 22.44 4.91 3.87
C PHE A 107 21.65 5.82 4.82
N THR A 108 21.48 5.35 6.06
CA THR A 108 20.86 6.12 7.14
C THR A 108 21.84 7.09 7.79
N MET A 109 21.31 8.21 8.28
CA MET A 109 22.06 9.26 8.96
C MET A 109 21.32 9.67 10.25
N PRO A 110 22.01 9.86 11.39
CA PRO A 110 21.37 10.14 12.68
C PRO A 110 20.45 11.37 12.68
N ASN A 111 20.73 12.36 11.83
CA ASN A 111 20.00 13.62 11.70
C ASN A 111 18.98 13.62 10.53
N CYS A 112 18.76 12.49 9.87
CA CYS A 112 17.80 12.37 8.78
C CYS A 112 16.57 11.58 9.21
N TRP A 113 15.45 11.90 8.57
CA TRP A 113 14.24 11.11 8.58
C TRP A 113 13.65 11.09 7.18
N GLU A 114 12.90 10.04 6.86
CA GLU A 114 12.23 9.91 5.58
C GLU A 114 10.89 9.20 5.79
N LEU A 115 9.85 9.73 5.13
CA LEU A 115 8.51 9.14 5.09
C LEU A 115 8.33 8.46 3.74
N PHE A 116 8.18 7.14 3.76
CA PHE A 116 7.94 6.32 2.58
C PHE A 116 6.46 5.96 2.46
N GLY A 117 5.96 5.89 1.23
CA GLY A 117 4.71 5.22 0.89
C GLY A 117 5.02 3.83 0.34
N ALA A 118 4.78 2.78 1.13
CA ALA A 118 4.94 1.39 0.72
C ALA A 118 3.62 0.84 0.17
N ASP A 119 3.69 0.22 -1.00
CA ASP A 119 2.52 -0.36 -1.68
C ASP A 119 2.50 -1.88 -1.54
N PHE A 120 1.35 -2.44 -1.13
CA PHE A 120 1.12 -3.89 -1.00
C PHE A 120 -0.07 -4.33 -1.87
N LEU A 121 0.01 -5.53 -2.44
CA LEU A 121 -1.03 -6.15 -3.27
C LEU A 121 -1.69 -7.35 -2.57
#